data_AF-A0A8T0G784-F1
#
_entry.id   AF-A0A8T0G784-F1
#
_cell.length_a   1.000
_cell.length_b   1.000
_cell.length_c   1.000
_cell.angle_alpha   90.00
_cell.angle_beta   90.00
_cell.angle_gamma   90.00
#
_symmetry.space_group_name_H-M   'P 1'
#
loop_
_entity.id
_entity.type
_entity.pdbx_description
1 polymer ?
#
loop_
_entity_poly.entity_id
_entity_poly.type
_entity_poly.pdbx_seq_one_letter_code
_entity_poly.pdbx_strand_id
1 'polypeptide(L)'
;MELVALFFTVLLLPTLFVLLLWRRSIARREPAQDVAVEPVAAAAAPARASAGRGSRMRRRTTAVVPAASSSTGGVGDEEEEEEEPEGYYVAKASKKKDAKKQEKEARRQAEIAAREAKSEKLDSYAAARRKRDEEREEEDRLKEEAAREQKVREEEAANAEFDKWKSAFVVDTEGTMENDVQEESQGLLFDFVEYIKKHKCVALEDLAAEFNLRTQVSMQHLCSTETGGVQENSCCYL
;
A
#
# COMPACT_ATOMS: atom_id res chain seq x y z
N MET A 1 -11.01 -15.16 34.02
CA MET A 1 -9.61 -15.46 33.65
C MET A 1 -9.40 -15.43 32.14
N GLU A 2 -10.28 -16.03 31.35
CA GLU A 2 -10.13 -16.09 29.88
C GLU A 2 -10.20 -14.72 29.18
N LEU A 3 -11.11 -13.83 29.59
CA LEU A 3 -11.19 -12.47 29.06
C LEU A 3 -9.92 -11.64 29.34
N VAL A 4 -9.31 -11.85 30.50
CA VAL A 4 -8.05 -11.19 30.89
C VAL A 4 -6.90 -11.72 30.04
N ALA A 5 -6.84 -13.03 29.80
CA ALA A 5 -5.86 -13.64 28.92
C ALA A 5 -5.99 -13.14 27.47
N LEU A 6 -7.22 -13.04 26.95
CA LEU A 6 -7.46 -12.50 25.61
C LEU A 6 -7.02 -11.03 25.51
N PHE A 7 -7.35 -10.19 26.50
CA PHE A 7 -6.92 -8.80 26.53
C PHE A 7 -5.39 -8.64 26.50
N PHE A 8 -4.67 -9.44 27.29
CA PHE A 8 -3.20 -9.43 27.26
C PHE A 8 -2.63 -9.94 25.93
N THR A 9 -3.22 -10.97 25.31
CA THR A 9 -2.74 -11.44 24.01
C THR A 9 -2.96 -10.40 22.90
N VAL A 10 -4.10 -9.73 22.89
CA VAL A 10 -4.43 -8.69 21.91
C VAL A 10 -3.54 -7.45 22.08
N LEU A 11 -3.06 -7.16 23.29
CA LEU A 11 -2.12 -6.05 23.53
C LEU A 11 -0.64 -6.45 23.33
N LEU A 12 -0.25 -7.67 23.71
CA LEU A 12 1.15 -8.13 23.66
C LEU A 12 1.60 -8.51 22.26
N LEU A 13 0.73 -9.07 21.42
CA LEU A 13 1.07 -9.44 20.05
C LEU A 13 1.43 -8.24 19.15
N PRO A 14 0.64 -7.15 19.09
CA PRO A 14 0.99 -6.00 18.25
C PRO A 14 2.20 -5.23 18.82
N THR A 15 2.34 -5.13 20.14
CA THR A 15 3.50 -4.47 20.76
C THR A 15 4.80 -5.23 20.47
N LEU A 16 4.80 -6.56 20.56
CA LEU A 16 5.93 -7.40 20.15
C LEU A 16 6.19 -7.30 18.64
N PHE A 17 5.15 -7.26 17.81
CA PHE A 17 5.31 -7.14 16.36
C PHE A 17 5.98 -5.82 15.96
N VAL A 18 5.54 -4.70 16.55
CA VAL A 18 6.16 -3.38 16.34
C VAL A 18 7.61 -3.39 16.84
N LEU A 19 7.88 -3.95 18.02
CA LEU A 19 9.24 -4.10 18.56
C LEU A 19 10.15 -4.95 17.66
N LEU A 20 9.63 -6.03 17.08
CA LEU A 20 10.39 -6.91 16.19
C LEU A 20 10.68 -6.23 14.84
N LEU A 21 9.72 -5.49 14.29
CA LEU A 21 9.93 -4.70 13.08
C LEU A 21 10.95 -3.57 13.32
N TRP A 22 10.89 -2.92 14.48
CA TRP A 22 11.83 -1.87 14.85
C TRP A 22 13.24 -2.41 15.13
N ARG A 23 13.35 -3.56 15.81
CA ARG A 23 14.63 -4.25 15.99
C ARG A 23 15.22 -4.70 14.65
N ARG A 24 14.39 -5.16 13.73
CA ARG A 24 14.82 -5.58 12.38
C ARG A 24 15.21 -4.39 11.50
N SER A 25 14.61 -3.22 11.68
CA SER A 25 15.01 -2.00 10.98
C SER A 25 16.31 -1.42 11.53
N ILE A 26 16.52 -1.45 12.85
CA ILE A 26 17.77 -1.05 13.50
C ILE A 26 18.92 -2.00 13.10
N ALA A 27 18.69 -3.31 13.05
CA ALA A 27 19.68 -4.28 12.60
C ALA A 27 20.04 -4.18 11.10
N ARG A 28 19.20 -3.51 10.29
CA ARG A 28 19.53 -3.17 8.89
C ARG A 28 20.26 -1.83 8.77
N ARG A 29 20.44 -1.09 9.86
CA ARG A 29 20.95 0.27 9.89
C ARG A 29 22.25 0.37 10.71
N GLU A 30 23.26 -0.44 10.37
CA GLU A 30 24.73 -0.18 10.43
C GLU A 30 25.58 -1.46 10.66
N PRO A 31 26.86 -1.55 10.22
CA PRO A 31 27.67 -0.49 9.60
C PRO A 31 28.05 -0.77 8.14
N ALA A 32 27.69 0.16 7.25
CA ALA A 32 28.42 0.35 6.01
C ALA A 32 29.66 1.21 6.33
N GLN A 33 30.71 0.57 6.83
CA GLN A 33 32.03 1.18 6.99
C GLN A 33 32.74 1.28 5.64
N ASP A 34 33.03 2.53 5.27
CA ASP A 34 34.24 3.01 4.61
C ASP A 34 34.75 2.29 3.36
N VAL A 35 34.39 2.82 2.18
CA VAL A 35 35.31 2.85 1.04
C VAL A 35 35.48 4.29 0.59
N ALA A 36 36.72 4.75 0.72
CA ALA A 36 37.20 6.09 0.49
C ALA A 36 36.85 6.66 -0.89
N VAL A 37 36.60 7.96 -0.87
CA VAL A 37 36.54 8.87 -2.02
C VAL A 37 37.94 9.04 -2.61
N GLU A 38 38.08 8.85 -3.92
CA GLU A 38 39.22 9.32 -4.73
C GLU A 38 38.63 10.15 -5.90
N PRO A 39 38.94 11.47 -6.01
CA PRO A 39 38.43 12.30 -7.08
C PRO A 39 39.46 12.44 -8.21
N VAL A 40 39.22 11.79 -9.35
CA VAL A 40 39.97 12.07 -10.59
C VAL A 40 39.05 12.62 -11.66
N ALA A 41 39.13 13.93 -11.79
CA ALA A 41 39.18 14.77 -12.99
C ALA A 41 38.31 14.43 -14.22
N ALA A 42 37.59 15.48 -14.63
CA ALA A 42 36.78 15.61 -15.82
C ALA A 42 37.54 15.50 -17.15
N ALA A 43 36.90 14.90 -18.16
CA ALA A 43 36.98 15.35 -19.56
C ALA A 43 35.82 14.76 -20.41
N ALA A 44 34.99 15.68 -20.93
CA ALA A 44 34.22 15.66 -22.19
C ALA A 44 33.25 14.49 -22.54
N ALA A 45 31.97 14.88 -22.72
CA ALA A 45 30.87 14.12 -23.34
C ALA A 45 30.96 14.09 -24.89
N PRO A 46 29.95 13.63 -25.69
CA PRO A 46 28.75 12.80 -25.43
C PRO A 46 28.54 11.65 -26.47
N ALA A 47 27.71 10.64 -26.18
CA ALA A 47 26.75 10.04 -27.15
C ALA A 47 26.01 8.79 -26.63
N ARG A 48 24.68 8.89 -26.67
CA ARG A 48 23.65 7.90 -27.03
C ARG A 48 24.00 6.39 -27.04
N ALA A 49 23.15 5.64 -26.33
CA ALA A 49 22.52 4.35 -26.67
C ALA A 49 22.72 3.28 -25.59
N SER A 50 21.76 3.19 -24.65
CA SER A 50 21.62 2.02 -23.78
C SER A 50 20.90 0.90 -24.53
N ALA A 51 21.66 0.07 -25.25
CA ALA A 51 21.21 -1.28 -25.59
C ALA A 51 21.55 -2.20 -24.41
N GLY A 52 20.56 -3.01 -24.02
CA GLY A 52 20.57 -3.85 -22.85
C GLY A 52 21.73 -4.85 -22.79
N ARG A 53 22.15 -5.07 -21.54
CA ARG A 53 23.13 -6.04 -21.07
C ARG A 53 22.80 -7.47 -21.53
N GLY A 54 23.64 -8.01 -22.41
CA GLY A 54 23.88 -9.44 -22.52
C GLY A 54 25.34 -9.72 -22.22
N SER A 55 25.66 -10.21 -21.02
CA SER A 55 27.01 -10.69 -20.72
C SER A 55 26.97 -11.92 -19.80
N ARG A 56 27.84 -12.87 -20.19
CA ARG A 56 28.16 -14.19 -19.61
C ARG A 56 27.28 -15.31 -20.17
N MET A 57 27.81 -16.38 -20.77
CA MET A 57 29.06 -17.08 -20.47
C MET A 57 29.74 -17.65 -21.73
N ARG A 58 31.05 -17.81 -21.58
CA ARG A 58 32.14 -17.96 -22.53
C ARG A 58 32.47 -19.44 -22.83
N ARG A 59 33.22 -19.65 -23.93
CA ARG A 59 34.13 -20.78 -24.30
C ARG A 59 33.54 -21.73 -25.37
N ARG A 60 34.25 -22.17 -26.42
CA ARG A 60 35.60 -21.94 -26.95
C ARG A 60 35.72 -22.86 -28.18
N THR A 61 35.86 -22.35 -29.40
CA THR A 61 36.63 -23.01 -30.49
C THR A 61 37.18 -21.95 -31.45
N THR A 62 38.50 -22.00 -31.57
CA THR A 62 39.42 -21.36 -32.52
C THR A 62 38.83 -21.23 -33.93
N ALA A 63 38.72 -20.02 -34.48
CA ALA A 63 39.71 -19.40 -35.39
C ALA A 63 39.95 -20.20 -36.67
N VAL A 64 39.41 -19.73 -37.81
CA VAL A 64 40.13 -19.29 -39.02
C VAL A 64 39.13 -18.62 -39.97
N VAL A 65 39.49 -17.43 -40.43
CA VAL A 65 38.78 -16.56 -41.40
C VAL A 65 39.01 -17.09 -42.82
N PRO A 66 38.11 -16.85 -43.79
CA PRO A 66 38.61 -16.57 -45.13
C PRO A 66 38.17 -15.17 -45.59
N ALA A 67 39.16 -14.28 -45.64
CA ALA A 67 39.13 -13.07 -46.45
C ALA A 67 39.71 -13.42 -47.82
N ALA A 68 39.14 -12.79 -48.86
CA ALA A 68 39.44 -13.02 -50.26
C ALA A 68 40.90 -12.77 -50.64
N SER A 69 41.44 -13.62 -51.51
CA SER A 69 42.43 -13.23 -52.51
C SER A 69 42.52 -14.27 -53.63
N SER A 70 42.65 -13.71 -54.83
CA SER A 70 42.89 -14.31 -56.13
C SER A 70 44.24 -15.05 -56.23
N SER A 71 44.26 -16.24 -56.83
CA SER A 71 45.23 -16.63 -57.88
C SER A 71 44.98 -18.06 -58.39
N THR A 72 44.85 -18.16 -59.72
CA THR A 72 45.43 -19.19 -60.60
C THR A 72 45.41 -20.67 -60.18
N GLY A 73 44.63 -21.47 -60.92
CA GLY A 73 44.75 -22.92 -60.98
C GLY A 73 43.92 -23.47 -62.12
N GLY A 74 44.49 -23.44 -63.34
CA GLY A 74 43.89 -24.07 -64.50
C GLY A 74 44.01 -25.60 -64.45
N VAL A 75 42.92 -26.26 -64.82
CA VAL A 75 42.83 -27.63 -65.35
C VAL A 75 41.58 -27.56 -66.25
N GLY A 76 41.63 -27.54 -67.58
CA GLY A 76 42.54 -28.26 -68.46
C GLY A 76 42.05 -29.71 -68.54
N ASP A 77 40.86 -29.93 -69.10
CA ASP A 77 40.37 -31.25 -69.47
C ASP A 77 39.98 -31.16 -70.95
N GLU A 78 41.01 -31.28 -71.79
CA GLU A 78 40.89 -31.50 -73.22
C GLU A 78 40.62 -33.00 -73.42
N GLU A 79 39.46 -33.26 -74.03
CA GLU A 79 39.19 -34.26 -75.07
C GLU A 79 40.05 -35.54 -75.09
N GLU A 80 39.41 -36.68 -74.80
CA GLU A 80 39.75 -37.93 -75.48
C GLU A 80 38.46 -38.48 -76.11
N GLU A 81 38.43 -38.38 -77.44
CA GLU A 81 37.48 -38.97 -78.36
C GLU A 81 37.67 -40.49 -78.36
N GLU A 82 36.66 -41.24 -77.90
CA GLU A 82 36.50 -42.64 -78.31
C GLU A 82 35.04 -42.88 -78.69
N GLU A 83 34.88 -43.33 -79.92
CA GLU A 83 33.67 -43.45 -80.72
C GLU A 83 32.79 -44.63 -80.22
N GLU A 84 31.50 -44.35 -79.97
CA GLU A 84 30.33 -45.29 -79.94
C GLU A 84 30.01 -46.11 -78.64
N PRO A 85 28.73 -46.38 -78.25
CA PRO A 85 27.45 -45.90 -78.77
C PRO A 85 26.78 -44.85 -77.86
N GLU A 86 26.56 -43.66 -78.42
CA GLU A 86 25.84 -42.56 -77.84
C GLU A 86 24.35 -42.88 -77.67
N GLY A 87 23.93 -43.13 -76.43
CA GLY A 87 22.50 -43.19 -76.11
C GLY A 87 22.21 -43.76 -74.74
N TYR A 88 22.96 -44.79 -74.32
CA TYR A 88 22.72 -45.45 -73.04
C TYR A 88 23.35 -44.70 -71.85
N TYR A 89 24.52 -44.07 -72.03
CA TYR A 89 25.22 -43.34 -70.97
C TYR A 89 24.57 -41.99 -70.64
N VAL A 90 24.13 -41.25 -71.67
CA VAL A 90 23.40 -39.97 -71.52
C VAL A 90 22.06 -40.18 -70.82
N ALA A 91 21.36 -41.27 -71.12
CA ALA A 91 20.10 -41.64 -70.46
C ALA A 91 20.25 -42.06 -68.99
N LYS A 92 21.41 -42.58 -68.57
CA LYS A 92 21.71 -42.86 -67.14
C LYS A 92 22.16 -41.61 -66.40
N ALA A 93 22.90 -40.71 -67.05
CA ALA A 93 23.33 -39.44 -66.47
C ALA A 93 22.14 -38.49 -66.19
N SER A 94 21.14 -38.44 -67.08
CA SER A 94 19.92 -37.65 -66.89
C SER A 94 19.08 -38.15 -65.70
N LYS A 95 18.84 -39.46 -65.59
CA LYS A 95 18.13 -40.07 -64.45
C LYS A 95 18.80 -39.78 -63.11
N LYS A 96 20.14 -39.80 -63.04
CA LYS A 96 20.90 -39.45 -61.83
C LYS A 96 20.75 -37.96 -61.46
N LYS A 97 20.71 -37.07 -62.46
CA LYS A 97 20.52 -35.62 -62.26
C LYS A 97 19.10 -35.31 -61.74
N ASP A 98 18.09 -36.00 -62.24
CA ASP A 98 16.70 -35.80 -61.81
C ASP A 98 16.45 -36.40 -60.42
N ALA A 99 17.01 -37.58 -60.11
CA ALA A 99 16.99 -38.15 -58.76
C ALA A 99 17.64 -37.21 -57.73
N LYS A 100 18.79 -36.58 -58.07
CA LYS A 100 19.46 -35.60 -57.19
C LYS A 100 18.65 -34.32 -56.99
N LYS A 101 17.87 -33.88 -57.99
CA LYS A 101 16.96 -32.74 -57.84
C LYS A 101 15.78 -33.08 -56.94
N GLN A 102 15.16 -34.24 -57.14
CA GLN A 102 14.06 -34.73 -56.30
C GLN A 102 14.49 -34.88 -54.83
N GLU A 103 15.67 -35.44 -54.56
CA GLU A 103 16.20 -35.54 -53.19
C GLU A 103 16.43 -34.15 -52.55
N LYS A 104 16.94 -33.18 -53.33
CA LYS A 104 17.15 -31.81 -52.86
C LYS A 104 15.82 -31.09 -52.57
N GLU A 105 14.79 -31.34 -53.37
CA GLU A 105 13.44 -30.80 -53.16
C GLU A 105 12.76 -31.44 -51.94
N ALA A 106 12.84 -32.76 -51.80
CA ALA A 106 12.35 -33.48 -50.62
C ALA A 106 13.03 -32.99 -49.33
N ARG A 107 14.35 -32.75 -49.36
CA ARG A 107 15.08 -32.18 -48.22
C ARG A 107 14.61 -30.76 -47.89
N ARG A 108 14.37 -29.90 -48.90
CA ARG A 108 13.84 -28.55 -48.69
C ARG A 108 12.43 -28.55 -48.11
N GLN A 109 11.56 -29.44 -48.60
CA GLN A 109 10.21 -29.59 -48.08
C GLN A 109 10.22 -30.09 -46.63
N ALA A 110 11.08 -31.06 -46.30
CA ALA A 110 11.25 -31.53 -44.93
C ALA A 110 11.76 -30.42 -43.99
N GLU A 111 12.68 -29.57 -44.45
CA GLU A 111 13.18 -28.43 -43.68
C GLU A 111 12.10 -27.37 -43.44
N ILE A 112 11.30 -27.06 -44.46
CA ILE A 112 10.18 -26.11 -44.34
C ILE A 112 9.12 -26.65 -43.37
N ALA A 113 8.70 -27.92 -43.53
CA ALA A 113 7.75 -28.56 -42.64
C ALA A 113 8.26 -28.61 -41.18
N ALA A 114 9.56 -28.86 -40.96
CA ALA A 114 10.15 -28.82 -39.63
C ALA A 114 10.16 -27.39 -39.02
N ARG A 115 10.36 -26.37 -39.85
CA ARG A 115 10.33 -24.96 -39.42
C ARG A 115 8.91 -24.49 -39.11
N GLU A 116 7.94 -24.86 -39.95
CA GLU A 116 6.52 -24.56 -39.75
C GLU A 116 5.99 -25.26 -38.49
N ALA A 117 6.27 -26.55 -38.31
CA ALA A 117 5.89 -27.28 -37.10
C ALA A 117 6.52 -26.68 -35.82
N LYS A 118 7.71 -26.09 -35.91
CA LYS A 118 8.31 -25.36 -34.80
C LYS A 118 7.63 -24.02 -34.55
N SER A 119 7.29 -23.27 -35.61
CA SER A 119 6.56 -22.00 -35.49
C SER A 119 5.19 -22.23 -34.86
N GLU A 120 4.42 -23.18 -35.37
CA GLU A 120 3.07 -23.51 -34.89
C GLU A 120 3.06 -23.88 -33.40
N LYS A 121 4.08 -24.62 -32.93
CA LYS A 121 4.23 -24.93 -31.49
C LYS A 121 4.54 -23.70 -30.64
N LEU A 122 5.33 -22.76 -31.16
CA LEU A 122 5.64 -21.52 -30.46
C LEU A 122 4.42 -20.60 -30.44
N ASP A 123 3.70 -20.50 -31.55
CA ASP A 123 2.51 -19.67 -31.70
C ASP A 123 1.37 -20.19 -30.81
N SER A 124 1.14 -21.51 -30.78
CA SER A 124 0.17 -22.14 -29.87
C SER A 124 0.54 -21.96 -28.40
N TYR A 125 1.81 -22.07 -28.02
CA TYR A 125 2.26 -21.80 -26.66
C TYR A 125 2.09 -20.32 -26.28
N ALA A 126 2.39 -19.40 -27.19
CA ALA A 126 2.19 -17.97 -26.98
C ALA A 126 0.70 -17.62 -26.84
N ALA A 127 -0.17 -18.18 -27.70
CA ALA A 127 -1.61 -17.99 -27.62
C ALA A 127 -2.19 -18.56 -26.31
N ALA A 128 -1.77 -19.76 -25.90
CA ALA A 128 -2.17 -20.35 -24.62
C ALA A 128 -1.73 -19.50 -23.42
N ARG A 129 -0.54 -18.89 -23.48
CA ARG A 129 -0.06 -17.97 -22.45
C ARG A 129 -0.89 -16.69 -22.39
N ARG A 130 -1.20 -16.09 -23.54
CA ARG A 130 -2.07 -14.90 -23.61
C ARG A 130 -3.44 -15.17 -23.04
N LYS A 131 -4.07 -16.29 -23.42
CA LYS A 131 -5.37 -16.68 -22.89
C LYS A 131 -5.36 -16.86 -21.37
N ARG A 132 -4.31 -17.50 -20.81
CA ARG A 132 -4.18 -17.66 -19.36
C ARG A 132 -4.01 -16.31 -18.64
N ASP A 133 -3.26 -15.38 -19.24
CA ASP A 133 -3.06 -14.06 -18.66
C ASP A 133 -4.38 -13.25 -18.70
N GLU A 134 -5.13 -13.31 -19.80
CA GLU A 134 -6.47 -12.72 -19.94
C GLU A 134 -7.47 -13.30 -18.94
N GLU A 135 -7.53 -14.62 -18.77
CA GLU A 135 -8.39 -15.29 -17.78
C GLU A 135 -8.05 -14.84 -16.33
N ARG A 136 -6.76 -14.64 -16.02
CA ARG A 136 -6.35 -14.11 -14.71
C ARG A 136 -6.78 -12.66 -14.52
N GLU A 137 -6.62 -11.83 -15.55
CA GLU A 137 -7.05 -10.43 -15.50
C GLU A 137 -8.57 -10.31 -15.34
N GLU A 138 -9.35 -11.17 -16.00
CA GLU A 138 -10.80 -11.25 -15.81
C GLU A 138 -11.18 -11.73 -14.40
N GLU A 139 -10.50 -12.75 -13.88
CA GLU A 139 -10.74 -13.24 -12.51
C GLU A 139 -10.40 -12.17 -11.46
N ASP A 140 -9.29 -11.46 -11.63
CA ASP A 140 -8.88 -10.37 -10.73
C ASP A 140 -9.86 -9.19 -10.81
N ARG A 141 -10.37 -8.85 -12.00
CA ARG A 141 -11.43 -7.85 -12.16
C ARG A 141 -12.72 -8.23 -11.46
N LEU A 142 -13.17 -9.48 -11.61
CA LEU A 142 -14.38 -9.98 -10.93
C LEU A 142 -14.21 -9.96 -9.42
N LYS A 143 -13.03 -10.33 -8.90
CA LYS A 143 -12.72 -10.25 -7.47
C LYS A 143 -12.68 -8.81 -6.97
N GLU A 144 -12.10 -7.88 -7.73
CA GLU A 144 -12.05 -6.47 -7.36
C GLU A 144 -13.45 -5.84 -7.34
N GLU A 145 -14.30 -6.17 -8.30
CA GLU A 145 -15.69 -5.73 -8.33
C GLU A 145 -16.49 -6.31 -7.15
N ALA A 146 -16.34 -7.60 -6.86
CA ALA A 146 -16.97 -8.22 -5.68
C ALA A 146 -16.47 -7.63 -4.35
N ALA A 147 -15.17 -7.35 -4.23
CA ALA A 147 -14.61 -6.72 -3.04
C ALA A 147 -15.08 -5.27 -2.88
N ARG A 148 -15.25 -4.52 -3.99
CA ARG A 148 -15.84 -3.18 -3.95
C ARG A 148 -17.29 -3.22 -3.51
N GLU A 149 -18.08 -4.17 -4.01
CA GLU A 149 -19.48 -4.31 -3.61
C GLU A 149 -19.60 -4.70 -2.12
N GLN A 150 -18.74 -5.59 -1.62
CA GLN A 150 -18.71 -5.92 -0.19
C GLN A 150 -18.37 -4.71 0.68
N LYS A 151 -17.37 -3.92 0.30
CA LYS A 151 -17.02 -2.68 1.03
C LYS A 151 -18.18 -1.68 1.06
N VAL A 152 -18.88 -1.48 -0.06
CA VAL A 152 -20.04 -0.60 -0.09
C VAL A 152 -21.14 -1.10 0.84
N ARG A 153 -21.44 -2.41 0.84
CA ARG A 153 -22.44 -2.98 1.76
C ARG A 153 -22.03 -2.89 3.22
N GLU A 154 -20.75 -3.09 3.52
CA GLU A 154 -20.20 -2.94 4.88
C GLU A 154 -20.24 -1.47 5.35
N GLU A 155 -19.89 -0.53 4.48
CA GLU A 155 -19.98 0.92 4.77
C GLU A 155 -21.44 1.37 4.95
N GLU A 156 -22.37 0.89 4.13
CA GLU A 156 -23.81 1.14 4.29
C GLU A 156 -24.35 0.56 5.60
N ALA A 157 -23.95 -0.67 5.97
CA ALA A 157 -24.33 -1.28 7.23
C ALA A 157 -23.74 -0.55 8.44
N ALA A 158 -22.48 -0.13 8.36
CA ALA A 158 -21.80 0.64 9.41
C ALA A 158 -22.44 2.03 9.58
N ASN A 159 -22.82 2.70 8.48
CA ASN A 159 -23.53 3.98 8.55
C ASN A 159 -24.92 3.83 9.17
N ALA A 160 -25.66 2.77 8.82
CA ALA A 160 -26.96 2.49 9.42
C ALA A 160 -26.85 2.16 10.92
N GLU A 161 -25.81 1.42 11.33
CA GLU A 161 -25.52 1.16 12.74
C GLU A 161 -25.09 2.43 13.47
N PHE A 162 -24.27 3.26 12.84
CA PHE A 162 -23.86 4.56 13.37
C PHE A 162 -25.06 5.48 13.58
N ASP A 163 -25.98 5.57 12.62
CA ASP A 163 -27.21 6.38 12.76
C ASP A 163 -28.12 5.85 13.87
N LYS A 164 -28.22 4.52 14.02
CA LYS A 164 -28.95 3.91 15.13
C LYS A 164 -28.32 4.26 16.48
N TRP A 165 -26.99 4.17 16.61
CA TRP A 165 -26.31 4.57 17.85
C TRP A 165 -26.38 6.07 18.07
N LYS A 166 -26.30 6.89 17.03
CA LYS A 166 -26.48 8.34 17.10
C LYS A 166 -27.88 8.72 17.55
N SER A 167 -28.90 7.99 17.11
CA SER A 167 -30.28 8.18 17.57
C SER A 167 -30.47 7.76 19.05
N ALA A 168 -29.72 6.75 19.51
CA ALA A 168 -29.68 6.37 20.93
C ALA A 168 -28.80 7.31 21.77
N PHE A 169 -27.86 8.01 21.12
CA PHE A 169 -26.97 9.02 21.68
C PHE A 169 -27.53 10.43 21.50
N VAL A 170 -28.86 10.60 21.46
CA VAL A 170 -29.49 11.89 21.81
C VAL A 170 -29.04 12.17 23.24
N VAL A 171 -27.92 12.86 23.34
CA VAL A 171 -27.42 13.48 24.55
C VAL A 171 -28.50 14.46 24.95
N ASP A 172 -29.08 14.29 26.13
CA ASP A 172 -29.83 15.34 26.82
C ASP A 172 -28.95 16.59 26.86
N THR A 173 -29.11 17.47 25.86
CA THR A 173 -28.60 18.84 25.89
C THR A 173 -29.55 19.73 26.68
N GLU A 174 -30.22 19.16 27.68
CA GLU A 174 -30.92 19.86 28.74
C GLU A 174 -30.16 19.54 30.02
N GLY A 175 -29.17 20.38 30.31
CA GLY A 175 -28.53 20.44 31.60
C GLY A 175 -29.53 20.93 32.65
N THR A 176 -30.32 20.02 33.20
CA THR A 176 -31.11 20.20 34.43
C THR A 176 -30.19 20.18 35.65
N MET A 177 -29.14 21.02 35.66
CA MET A 177 -28.28 21.25 36.82
C MET A 177 -28.20 22.73 37.18
N GLU A 178 -28.45 23.66 36.25
CA GLU A 178 -28.50 25.09 36.59
C GLU A 178 -29.82 25.49 37.26
N ASN A 179 -30.95 24.85 36.94
CA ASN A 179 -32.25 25.18 37.57
C ASN A 179 -32.32 24.68 39.01
N ASP A 180 -31.87 23.45 39.30
CA ASP A 180 -31.88 22.92 40.67
C ASP A 180 -30.92 23.71 41.59
N VAL A 181 -29.75 24.12 41.08
CA VAL A 181 -28.82 24.97 41.85
C VAL A 181 -29.37 26.40 42.03
N GLN A 182 -30.12 26.94 41.07
CA GLN A 182 -30.78 28.24 41.24
C GLN A 182 -31.95 28.19 42.22
N GLU A 183 -32.70 27.09 42.29
CA GLU A 183 -33.80 26.94 43.25
C GLU A 183 -33.26 26.68 44.67
N GLU A 184 -32.23 25.85 44.82
CA GLU A 184 -31.53 25.65 46.09
C GLU A 184 -30.89 26.95 46.60
N SER A 185 -30.21 27.72 45.74
CA SER A 185 -29.61 29.00 46.14
C SER A 185 -30.65 30.07 46.53
N GLN A 186 -31.85 30.03 45.94
CA GLN A 186 -32.97 30.88 46.35
C GLN A 186 -33.56 30.46 47.71
N GLY A 187 -33.66 29.16 47.99
CA GLY A 187 -34.07 28.63 49.30
C GLY A 187 -33.10 29.05 50.42
N LEU A 188 -31.79 28.93 50.17
CA LEU A 188 -30.76 29.35 51.13
C LEU A 188 -30.83 30.86 51.46
N LEU A 189 -31.14 31.71 50.47
CA LEU A 189 -31.32 33.16 50.68
C LEU A 189 -32.53 33.48 51.57
N PHE A 190 -33.62 32.72 51.46
CA PHE A 190 -34.81 32.89 52.29
C PHE A 190 -34.52 32.54 53.76
N ASP A 191 -33.87 31.39 53.99
CA ASP A 191 -33.49 30.93 55.32
C ASP A 191 -32.54 31.92 56.02
N PHE A 192 -31.65 32.53 55.25
CA PHE A 192 -30.73 33.57 55.71
C PHE A 192 -31.48 34.81 56.24
N VAL A 193 -32.51 35.26 55.53
CA VAL A 193 -33.35 36.40 55.96
C VAL A 193 -34.18 36.05 57.18
N GLU A 194 -34.71 34.83 57.27
CA GLU A 194 -35.47 34.39 58.44
C GLU A 194 -34.59 34.33 59.71
N TYR A 195 -33.35 33.85 59.56
CA TYR A 195 -32.39 33.77 60.66
C TYR A 195 -32.01 35.16 61.19
N ILE A 196 -31.71 36.11 60.31
CA ILE A 196 -31.40 37.50 60.69
C ILE A 196 -32.59 38.15 61.40
N LYS A 197 -33.82 37.94 60.92
CA LYS A 197 -35.04 38.46 61.56
C LYS A 197 -35.25 37.93 62.98
N LYS A 198 -34.89 36.67 63.24
CA LYS A 198 -35.00 36.06 64.58
C LYS A 198 -33.95 36.58 65.55
N HIS A 199 -32.70 36.72 65.09
CA HIS A 199 -31.57 37.01 65.97
C HIS A 199 -31.16 38.49 66.04
N LYS A 200 -31.73 39.37 65.19
CA LYS A 200 -31.60 40.86 65.14
C LYS A 200 -30.18 41.44 65.01
N CYS A 201 -29.18 40.87 65.68
CA CYS A 201 -27.77 41.19 65.55
C CYS A 201 -27.00 39.86 65.59
N VAL A 202 -26.31 39.53 64.50
CA VAL A 202 -25.59 38.26 64.32
C VAL A 202 -24.17 38.58 63.86
N ALA A 203 -23.17 37.97 64.50
CA ALA A 203 -21.79 38.08 64.05
C ALA A 203 -21.60 37.31 62.73
N LEU A 204 -20.81 37.85 61.80
CA LEU A 204 -20.60 37.23 60.48
C LEU A 204 -20.00 35.82 60.57
N GLU A 205 -19.23 35.55 61.60
CA GLU A 205 -18.61 34.25 61.87
C GLU A 205 -19.65 33.19 62.22
N ASP A 206 -20.64 33.54 63.05
CA ASP A 206 -21.73 32.63 63.46
C ASP A 206 -22.69 32.37 62.30
N LEU A 207 -22.93 33.38 61.46
CA LEU A 207 -23.76 33.25 60.26
C LEU A 207 -23.09 32.37 59.19
N ALA A 208 -21.77 32.50 59.03
CA ALA A 208 -20.98 31.63 58.18
C ALA A 208 -20.96 30.18 58.69
N ALA A 209 -20.91 29.98 60.01
CA ALA A 209 -20.93 28.66 60.64
C ALA A 209 -22.27 27.93 60.45
N GLU A 210 -23.41 28.62 60.61
CA GLU A 210 -24.73 28.02 60.48
C GLU A 210 -25.01 27.50 59.06
N PHE A 211 -24.64 28.28 58.04
CA PHE A 211 -24.84 27.92 56.63
C PHE A 211 -23.64 27.19 56.00
N ASN A 212 -22.57 26.90 56.77
CA ASN A 212 -21.30 26.33 56.29
C ASN A 212 -20.69 27.09 55.09
N LEU A 213 -20.86 28.41 55.04
CA LEU A 213 -20.36 29.26 53.97
C LEU A 213 -19.06 29.97 54.39
N ARG A 214 -18.27 30.39 53.40
CA ARG A 214 -17.14 31.29 53.66
C ARG A 214 -17.69 32.66 54.08
N THR A 215 -17.08 33.31 55.07
CA THR A 215 -17.50 34.66 55.54
C THR A 215 -17.66 35.69 54.41
N GLN A 216 -16.82 35.60 53.37
CA GLN A 216 -16.92 36.45 52.18
C GLN A 216 -18.22 36.24 51.37
N VAL A 217 -18.72 35.00 51.33
CA VAL A 217 -19.98 34.63 50.67
C VAL A 217 -21.15 35.08 51.53
N SER A 218 -21.08 34.93 52.86
CA SER A 218 -22.09 35.47 53.78
C SER A 218 -22.24 37.00 53.67
N MET A 219 -21.14 37.73 53.47
CA MET A 219 -21.19 39.18 53.18
C MET A 219 -21.89 39.49 51.85
N GLN A 220 -21.63 38.69 50.81
CA GLN A 220 -22.28 38.87 49.51
C GLN A 220 -23.80 38.66 49.62
N HIS A 221 -24.25 37.62 50.32
CA HIS A 221 -25.67 37.38 50.57
C HIS A 221 -26.32 38.48 51.40
N LEU A 222 -25.64 38.98 52.46
CA LEU A 222 -26.12 40.15 53.23
C LEU A 222 -26.31 41.38 52.34
N CYS A 223 -25.32 41.71 51.52
CA CYS A 223 -25.37 42.86 50.61
C CYS A 223 -26.49 42.73 49.56
N SER A 224 -26.73 41.51 49.06
CA SER A 224 -27.86 41.20 48.19
C SER A 224 -29.22 41.35 48.88
N THR A 225 -29.32 41.08 50.19
CA THR A 225 -30.57 41.32 50.94
C THR A 225 -30.81 42.79 51.26
N GLU A 226 -29.75 43.59 51.41
CA GLU A 226 -29.85 45.04 51.69
C GLU A 226 -30.40 45.83 50.50
N THR A 227 -30.09 45.41 49.27
CA THR A 227 -30.62 46.01 48.04
C THR A 227 -32.12 45.70 47.81
N GLY A 228 -32.67 44.69 48.49
CA GLY A 228 -34.05 44.22 48.36
C GLY A 228 -35.07 44.78 49.37
N GLY A 229 -34.65 45.64 50.31
CA GLY A 229 -35.57 46.39 51.17
C GLY A 229 -35.66 45.95 52.64
N VAL A 230 -34.52 45.87 53.33
CA VAL A 230 -34.49 45.91 54.81
C VAL A 230 -33.51 47.01 55.26
N GLN A 231 -33.82 48.25 54.91
CA GLN A 231 -33.29 49.41 55.61
C GLN A 231 -34.11 49.59 56.88
N GLU A 232 -33.70 48.94 57.98
CA GLU A 232 -33.96 49.42 59.34
C GLU A 232 -33.27 48.49 60.33
N ASN A 233 -31.97 48.75 60.50
CA ASN A 233 -31.28 48.87 61.79
C ASN A 233 -29.83 48.48 61.62
N SER A 234 -28.99 49.51 61.66
CA SER A 234 -27.57 49.40 61.96
C SER A 234 -26.77 48.45 61.07
N CYS A 235 -26.11 49.05 60.09
CA CYS A 235 -24.71 48.78 59.84
C CYS A 235 -23.93 49.02 61.16
N CYS A 236 -24.03 48.08 62.09
CA CYS A 236 -23.24 48.02 63.31
C CYS A 236 -21.98 47.22 62.98
N TYR A 237 -20.94 47.96 62.59
CA TYR A 237 -19.53 47.69 62.88
C TYR A 237 -19.05 46.23 62.83
N LEU A 238 -18.40 45.87 61.72
CA LEU A 238 -16.93 45.64 61.65
C LEU A 238 -16.50 45.36 60.20
#